data_AF-A0A0Q8DVR4-F1
#
_entry.id   AF-A0A0Q8DVR4-F1
#
_cell.length_a   1.000
_cell.length_b   1.000
_cell.length_c   1.000
_cell.angle_alpha   90.00
_cell.angle_beta   90.00
_cell.angle_gamma   90.00
#
_symmetry.space_group_name_H-M   'P 1'
#
loop_
_entity.id
_entity.type
_entity.pdbx_description
1 polymer ?
#
loop_
_entity_poly.entity_id
_entity_poly.type
_entity_poly.pdbx_seq_one_letter_code
_entity_poly.pdbx_strand_id
1 'polypeptide(L)'
;MTRASRRRLALLAVVVALLAVAGWQWQRDAQAAPGSLLTLEPASVDHIALAISGAPAVHYEKRDGHWWIVDGTPRRTDDGRLAELADTAAANVLSWRPAADFQPAKIGLAPPSAVLTLNGQRIEFGETSVTGPQRYVRVGDRVALVPAHYTPRPPTGHVTDLH
;
A
#
# COMPACT_ATOMS: atom_id res chain seq x y z
N MET A 1 -25.71 -1.54 53.58
CA MET A 1 -24.99 -2.20 52.46
C MET A 1 -23.90 -3.09 53.05
N THR A 2 -23.97 -4.40 52.86
CA THR A 2 -22.96 -5.31 53.42
C THR A 2 -21.61 -5.08 52.72
N ARG A 3 -20.49 -5.27 53.44
CA ARG A 3 -19.14 -5.05 52.89
C ARG A 3 -18.89 -5.81 51.58
N ALA A 4 -19.56 -6.96 51.39
CA ALA A 4 -19.53 -7.76 50.18
C ALA A 4 -20.13 -7.03 48.95
N SER A 5 -21.25 -6.30 49.12
CA SER A 5 -21.90 -5.56 48.02
C SER A 5 -21.01 -4.43 47.51
N ARG A 6 -20.33 -3.71 48.40
CA ARG A 6 -19.40 -2.62 48.05
C ARG A 6 -18.21 -3.13 47.23
N ARG A 7 -17.67 -4.31 47.57
CA ARG A 7 -16.54 -4.91 46.86
C ARG A 7 -16.93 -5.35 45.45
N ARG A 8 -18.12 -5.92 45.27
CA ARG A 8 -18.68 -6.26 43.96
C ARG A 8 -18.91 -5.00 43.10
N LEU A 9 -19.46 -3.93 43.70
CA LEU A 9 -19.66 -2.66 43.01
C LEU A 9 -18.35 -2.03 42.57
N ALA A 10 -17.32 -2.06 43.43
CA ALA A 10 -15.99 -1.57 43.11
C ALA A 10 -15.35 -2.37 41.96
N LEU A 11 -15.44 -3.71 41.99
CA LEU A 11 -14.95 -4.55 40.89
C LEU A 11 -15.69 -4.24 39.58
N LEU A 12 -17.01 -4.06 39.64
CA LEU A 12 -17.81 -3.76 38.45
C LEU A 12 -17.45 -2.38 37.88
N ALA A 13 -17.22 -1.39 38.73
CA ALA A 13 -16.73 -0.07 38.31
C ALA A 13 -15.34 -0.15 37.66
N VAL A 14 -14.43 -0.98 38.18
CA VAL A 14 -13.11 -1.21 37.57
C VAL A 14 -13.25 -1.86 36.20
N VAL A 15 -14.10 -2.87 36.05
CA VAL A 15 -14.34 -3.52 34.74
C VAL A 15 -14.90 -2.52 33.73
N VAL A 16 -15.89 -1.72 34.12
CA VAL A 16 -16.47 -0.68 33.24
C VAL A 16 -15.41 0.36 32.85
N ALA A 17 -14.58 0.80 33.79
CA ALA A 17 -13.48 1.73 33.50
C ALA A 17 -12.46 1.12 32.52
N LEU A 18 -12.09 -0.14 32.67
CA LEU A 18 -11.18 -0.84 31.75
C LEU A 18 -11.79 -0.97 30.34
N LEU A 19 -13.08 -1.30 30.24
CA LEU A 19 -13.78 -1.36 28.94
C LEU A 19 -13.84 0.01 28.26
N ALA A 20 -14.10 1.07 29.02
CA ALA A 20 -14.12 2.44 28.49
C ALA A 20 -12.74 2.88 27.97
N VAL A 21 -11.67 2.59 28.71
CA VAL A 21 -10.29 2.86 28.28
C VAL A 21 -9.92 2.07 27.03
N ALA A 22 -10.27 0.78 26.97
CA ALA A 22 -10.00 -0.06 25.81
C ALA A 22 -10.75 0.44 24.55
N GLY A 23 -12.03 0.82 24.70
CA GLY A 23 -12.80 1.40 23.60
C GLY A 23 -12.24 2.73 23.10
N TRP A 24 -11.80 3.60 24.02
CA TRP A 24 -11.17 4.87 23.67
C TRP A 24 -9.82 4.68 22.96
N GLN A 25 -8.99 3.73 23.41
CA GLN A 25 -7.74 3.38 22.74
C GLN A 25 -7.99 2.87 21.33
N TRP A 26 -8.92 1.92 21.15
CA TRP A 26 -9.29 1.40 19.83
C TRP A 26 -9.71 2.52 18.89
N GLN A 27 -10.60 3.41 19.34
CA GLN A 27 -11.08 4.51 18.51
C GLN A 27 -9.94 5.46 18.13
N ARG A 28 -9.00 5.72 19.05
CA ARG A 28 -7.83 6.55 18.78
C ARG A 28 -6.88 5.89 17.77
N ASP A 29 -6.67 4.58 17.89
CA ASP A 29 -5.82 3.81 16.98
C ASP A 29 -6.44 3.71 15.58
N ALA A 30 -7.76 3.55 15.50
CA ALA A 30 -8.50 3.56 14.23
C ALA A 30 -8.42 4.92 13.52
N GLN A 31 -8.46 6.04 14.27
CA GLN A 31 -8.30 7.39 13.71
C GLN A 31 -6.84 7.73 13.37
N ALA A 32 -5.89 7.09 14.05
CA ALA A 32 -4.46 7.21 13.77
C ALA A 32 -3.96 6.21 12.71
N ALA A 33 -4.86 5.37 12.17
CA ALA A 33 -4.53 4.43 11.12
C ALA A 33 -3.95 5.19 9.92
N PRO A 34 -2.76 4.85 9.42
CA PRO A 34 -2.08 5.64 8.39
C PRO A 34 -2.79 5.67 7.03
N GLY A 35 -3.87 4.90 6.86
CA GLY A 35 -4.68 4.83 5.65
C GLY A 35 -4.03 4.00 4.54
N SER A 36 -4.48 4.22 3.31
CA SER A 36 -3.95 3.59 2.09
C SER A 36 -2.85 4.43 1.44
N LEU A 37 -2.10 3.85 0.49
CA LEU A 37 -1.10 4.57 -0.29
C LEU A 37 -1.69 5.72 -1.12
N LEU A 38 -2.84 5.48 -1.74
CA LEU A 38 -3.61 6.45 -2.51
C LEU A 38 -5.04 6.52 -1.99
N THR A 39 -5.70 7.65 -2.19
CA THR A 39 -7.16 7.79 -1.95
C THR A 39 -7.99 7.29 -3.14
N LEU A 40 -7.35 6.61 -4.10
CA LEU A 40 -7.95 6.08 -5.31
C LEU A 40 -8.57 4.70 -5.03
N GLU A 41 -9.81 4.49 -5.46
CA GLU A 41 -10.46 3.17 -5.36
C GLU A 41 -9.88 2.24 -6.44
N PRO A 42 -9.38 1.03 -6.09
CA PRO A 42 -8.78 0.11 -7.05
C PRO A 42 -9.65 -0.20 -8.27
N ALA A 43 -10.97 -0.32 -8.08
CA ALA A 43 -11.92 -0.61 -9.15
C ALA A 43 -12.06 0.53 -10.18
N SER A 44 -11.72 1.76 -9.79
CA SER A 44 -11.75 2.96 -10.64
C SER A 44 -10.49 3.16 -11.49
N VAL A 45 -9.47 2.32 -11.29
CA VAL A 45 -8.22 2.38 -12.07
C VAL A 45 -8.50 1.89 -13.49
N ASP A 46 -8.16 2.73 -14.47
CA ASP A 46 -8.32 2.50 -15.90
C ASP A 46 -7.00 2.64 -16.68
N HIS A 47 -6.01 3.31 -16.10
CA HIS A 47 -4.67 3.46 -16.65
C HIS A 47 -3.59 3.00 -15.66
N ILE A 48 -2.74 2.07 -16.10
CA ILE A 48 -1.60 1.58 -15.32
C ILE A 48 -0.33 1.74 -16.15
N ALA A 49 0.71 2.33 -15.56
CA ALA A 49 2.07 2.26 -16.10
C ALA A 49 3.00 1.62 -15.08
N LEU A 50 3.75 0.61 -15.49
CA LEU A 50 4.70 -0.10 -14.63
C LEU A 50 6.10 -0.03 -15.24
N ALA A 51 7.03 0.56 -14.50
CA ALA A 51 8.46 0.50 -14.81
C ALA A 51 9.19 -0.26 -13.71
N ILE A 52 10.04 -1.20 -14.10
CA ILE A 52 10.88 -1.96 -13.18
C ILE A 52 12.32 -1.67 -13.57
N SER A 53 13.21 -1.54 -12.57
CA SER A 53 14.63 -1.31 -12.83
C SER A 53 15.18 -2.34 -13.82
N GLY A 54 15.83 -1.86 -14.89
CA GLY A 54 16.37 -2.69 -15.95
C GLY A 54 15.41 -3.05 -17.10
N ALA A 55 14.14 -2.62 -17.04
CA ALA A 55 13.17 -2.84 -18.11
C ALA A 55 12.49 -1.53 -18.55
N PRO A 56 12.07 -1.41 -19.82
CA PRO A 56 11.26 -0.27 -20.26
C PRO A 56 9.91 -0.25 -19.53
N ALA A 57 9.35 0.94 -19.35
CA ALA A 57 8.01 1.10 -18.79
C ALA A 57 6.97 0.48 -19.73
N VAL A 58 5.99 -0.21 -19.15
CA VAL A 58 4.88 -0.82 -19.87
C VAL A 58 3.57 -0.14 -19.47
N HIS A 59 2.75 0.22 -20.45
CA HIS A 59 1.48 0.93 -20.30
C HIS A 59 0.30 0.01 -20.60
N TYR A 60 -0.71 0.12 -19.75
CA TYR A 60 -1.93 -0.66 -19.81
C TYR A 60 -3.15 0.23 -19.69
N GLU A 61 -4.20 -0.12 -20.43
CA GLU A 61 -5.50 0.55 -20.41
C GLU A 61 -6.63 -0.47 -20.24
N LYS A 62 -7.63 -0.10 -19.45
CA LYS A 62 -8.86 -0.87 -19.30
C LYS A 62 -9.86 -0.45 -20.36
N ARG A 63 -10.25 -1.37 -21.23
CA ARG A 63 -11.22 -1.17 -22.32
C ARG A 63 -12.27 -2.27 -22.27
N ASP A 64 -13.54 -1.88 -22.17
CA ASP A 64 -14.68 -2.80 -22.06
C ASP A 64 -14.52 -3.84 -20.93
N GLY A 65 -13.99 -3.40 -19.78
CA GLY A 65 -13.79 -4.24 -18.60
C GLY A 65 -12.54 -5.12 -18.63
N HIS A 66 -11.81 -5.16 -19.75
CA HIS A 66 -10.58 -5.94 -19.90
C HIS A 66 -9.35 -5.05 -20.01
N TRP A 67 -8.21 -5.54 -19.55
CA TRP A 67 -6.93 -4.88 -19.63
C TRP A 67 -6.23 -5.19 -20.96
N TRP A 68 -5.64 -4.14 -21.51
CA TRP A 68 -4.87 -4.18 -22.73
C TRP A 68 -3.51 -3.54 -22.46
N ILE A 69 -2.45 -4.16 -22.97
CA ILE A 69 -1.20 -3.41 -23.18
C ILE A 69 -1.40 -2.51 -24.39
N VAL A 70 -0.94 -1.26 -24.29
CA VAL A 70 -1.11 -0.27 -25.36
C VAL A 70 0.21 0.14 -26.02
N ASP A 71 1.34 -0.37 -25.52
CA ASP A 71 2.63 -0.21 -26.17
C ASP A 71 2.69 -1.03 -27.47
N GLY A 72 2.97 -0.35 -28.59
CA GLY A 72 3.03 -0.99 -29.90
C GLY A 72 1.65 -1.46 -30.38
N THR A 73 1.52 -2.74 -30.71
CA THR A 73 0.25 -3.32 -31.18
C THR A 73 -0.61 -3.70 -29.97
N PRO A 74 -1.79 -3.09 -29.78
CA PRO A 74 -2.63 -3.37 -28.63
C PRO A 74 -3.04 -4.85 -28.56
N ARG A 75 -2.88 -5.46 -27.38
CA ARG A 75 -3.26 -6.87 -27.14
C ARG A 75 -3.83 -7.06 -25.74
N ARG A 76 -4.68 -8.08 -25.60
CA ARG A 76 -5.19 -8.53 -24.29
C ARG A 76 -4.03 -8.89 -23.37
N THR A 77 -4.20 -8.61 -22.08
CA THR A 77 -3.25 -9.00 -21.03
C THR A 77 -3.98 -9.67 -19.87
N ASP A 78 -3.24 -10.04 -18.83
CA ASP A 78 -3.74 -10.72 -17.63
C ASP A 78 -4.54 -9.76 -16.74
N ASP A 79 -5.87 -9.83 -16.82
CA ASP A 79 -6.76 -8.99 -16.03
C ASP A 79 -6.55 -9.13 -14.52
N GLY A 80 -6.25 -10.35 -14.06
CA GLY A 80 -6.04 -10.64 -12.63
C GLY A 80 -4.78 -9.96 -12.11
N ARG A 81 -3.67 -10.02 -12.85
CA ARG A 81 -2.45 -9.31 -12.43
C ARG A 81 -2.64 -7.80 -12.42
N LEU A 82 -3.32 -7.24 -13.42
CA LEU A 82 -3.55 -5.79 -13.46
C LEU A 82 -4.48 -5.34 -12.33
N ALA A 83 -5.44 -6.18 -11.92
CA ALA A 83 -6.24 -5.95 -10.72
C ALA A 83 -5.37 -5.93 -9.45
N GLU A 84 -4.44 -6.88 -9.28
CA GLU A 84 -3.50 -6.86 -8.14
C GLU A 84 -2.61 -5.59 -8.12
N LEU A 85 -2.20 -5.10 -9.30
CA LEU A 85 -1.48 -3.82 -9.40
C LEU A 85 -2.38 -2.64 -9.01
N ALA A 86 -3.64 -2.62 -9.44
CA ALA A 86 -4.60 -1.60 -9.03
C ALA A 86 -4.87 -1.63 -7.51
N ASP A 87 -4.93 -2.82 -6.90
CA ASP A 87 -5.12 -3.01 -5.45
C ASP A 87 -3.98 -2.39 -4.62
N THR A 88 -2.82 -2.13 -5.24
CA THR A 88 -1.72 -1.41 -4.61
C THR A 88 -2.12 0.02 -4.20
N ALA A 89 -3.09 0.64 -4.86
CA ALA A 89 -3.67 1.92 -4.42
C ALA A 89 -4.22 1.85 -2.99
N ALA A 90 -4.83 0.72 -2.64
CA ALA A 90 -5.43 0.45 -1.33
C ALA A 90 -4.46 -0.23 -0.35
N ALA A 91 -3.16 -0.32 -0.67
CA ALA A 91 -2.18 -0.96 0.19
C ALA A 91 -2.15 -0.30 1.58
N ASN A 92 -2.26 -1.12 2.64
CA ASN A 92 -2.29 -0.62 4.01
C ASN A 92 -0.93 -0.05 4.42
N VAL A 93 -0.91 1.23 4.77
CA VAL A 93 0.30 1.92 5.21
C VAL A 93 0.51 1.68 6.69
N LEU A 94 1.73 1.28 7.06
CA LEU A 94 2.11 1.03 8.45
C LEU A 94 2.56 2.30 9.15
N SER A 95 3.19 3.22 8.41
CA SER A 95 3.48 4.58 8.88
C SER A 95 3.80 5.50 7.71
N TRP A 96 3.47 6.78 7.86
CA TRP A 96 3.87 7.86 6.96
C TRP A 96 4.96 8.71 7.60
N ARG A 97 5.91 9.15 6.80
CA ARG A 97 6.97 10.08 7.19
C ARG A 97 7.25 11.07 6.05
N PRO A 98 7.65 12.33 6.34
CA PRO A 98 8.10 13.26 5.31
C PRO A 98 9.25 12.66 4.50
N ALA A 99 9.27 12.85 3.17
CA ALA A 99 10.38 12.37 2.34
C ALA A 99 11.72 13.02 2.71
N ALA A 100 11.69 14.25 3.25
CA ALA A 100 12.85 14.97 3.76
C ALA A 100 13.54 14.29 4.96
N ASP A 101 12.85 13.38 5.68
CA ASP A 101 13.44 12.60 6.77
C ASP A 101 14.44 11.54 6.26
N PHE A 102 14.45 11.24 4.96
CA PHE A 102 15.24 10.17 4.37
C PHE A 102 16.26 10.68 3.37
N GLN A 103 17.35 9.91 3.21
CA GLN A 103 18.25 10.03 2.08
C GLN A 103 17.78 9.06 0.99
N PRO A 104 17.24 9.52 -0.16
CA PRO A 104 16.57 8.65 -1.13
C PRO A 104 17.43 7.48 -1.63
N ALA A 105 18.73 7.70 -1.88
CA ALA A 105 19.65 6.66 -2.31
C ALA A 105 19.84 5.54 -1.26
N LYS A 106 19.77 5.87 0.04
CA LYS A 106 19.93 4.87 1.12
C LYS A 106 18.73 3.95 1.29
N ILE A 107 17.55 4.40 0.86
CA ILE A 107 16.31 3.62 0.94
C ILE A 107 15.85 3.12 -0.45
N GLY A 108 16.74 3.16 -1.45
CA GLY A 108 16.48 2.64 -2.79
C GLY A 108 15.47 3.43 -3.61
N LEU A 109 15.25 4.71 -3.30
CA LEU A 109 14.36 5.60 -4.07
C LEU A 109 15.12 6.51 -5.06
N ALA A 110 16.44 6.34 -5.17
CA ALA A 110 17.27 7.04 -6.15
C ALA A 110 18.41 6.12 -6.66
N PRO A 111 18.21 5.39 -7.78
CA PRO A 111 16.95 5.25 -8.51
C PRO A 111 15.95 4.33 -7.78
N PRO A 112 14.63 4.48 -8.00
CA PRO A 112 13.63 3.54 -7.49
C PRO A 112 13.75 2.16 -8.12
N SER A 113 13.49 1.10 -7.34
CA SER A 113 13.51 -0.29 -7.83
C SER A 113 12.36 -0.60 -8.78
N ALA A 114 11.19 0.02 -8.54
CA ALA A 114 10.05 -0.01 -9.43
C ALA A 114 9.25 1.28 -9.29
N VAL A 115 8.50 1.63 -10.32
CA VAL A 115 7.58 2.76 -10.37
C VAL A 115 6.27 2.26 -10.92
N LEU A 116 5.21 2.40 -10.13
CA LEU A 116 3.84 2.13 -10.53
C LEU A 116 3.11 3.46 -10.65
N THR A 117 2.44 3.69 -11.77
CA THR A 117 1.58 4.85 -11.96
C THR A 117 0.16 4.35 -12.16
N LEU A 118 -0.77 4.80 -11.31
CA LEU A 118 -2.20 4.46 -11.37
C LEU A 118 -2.98 5.74 -11.65
N ASN A 119 -3.64 5.84 -12.80
CA ASN A 119 -4.38 7.04 -13.23
C ASN A 119 -3.57 8.34 -13.07
N GLY A 120 -2.27 8.30 -13.39
CA GLY A 120 -1.34 9.43 -13.24
C GLY A 120 -0.75 9.62 -11.84
N GLN A 121 -1.25 8.92 -10.82
CA GLN A 121 -0.67 8.94 -9.47
C GLN A 121 0.54 8.01 -9.40
N ARG A 122 1.71 8.62 -9.16
CA ARG A 122 2.99 7.93 -9.16
C ARG A 122 3.32 7.38 -7.76
N ILE A 123 3.64 6.09 -7.72
CA ILE A 123 4.08 5.33 -6.55
C ILE A 123 5.47 4.79 -6.87
N GLU A 124 6.45 5.09 -6.03
CA GLU A 124 7.83 4.64 -6.23
C GLU A 124 8.25 3.67 -5.13
N PHE A 125 8.80 2.53 -5.52
CA PHE A 125 9.18 1.46 -4.62
C PHE A 125 10.69 1.47 -4.40
N GLY A 126 11.06 1.63 -3.13
CA GLY A 126 12.43 1.56 -2.65
C GLY A 126 12.82 0.16 -2.18
N GLU A 127 13.87 0.11 -1.36
CA GLU A 127 14.36 -1.10 -0.74
C GLU A 127 13.42 -1.65 0.35
N THR A 128 13.60 -2.92 0.68
CA THR A 128 13.01 -3.52 1.88
C THR A 128 13.66 -2.93 3.13
N SER A 129 12.87 -2.59 4.14
CA SER A 129 13.36 -2.13 5.44
C SER A 129 14.21 -3.21 6.12
N VAL A 130 15.26 -2.78 6.81
CA VAL A 130 16.09 -3.66 7.66
C VAL A 130 15.34 -4.15 8.90
N THR A 131 14.24 -3.50 9.28
CA THR A 131 13.49 -3.76 10.52
C THR A 131 12.37 -4.81 10.37
N GLY A 132 12.14 -5.34 9.18
CA GLY A 132 11.10 -6.35 8.93
C GLY A 132 10.70 -6.44 7.45
N PRO A 133 9.70 -7.28 7.11
CA PRO A 133 9.23 -7.48 5.73
C PRO A 133 8.36 -6.31 5.24
N GLN A 134 8.91 -5.10 5.32
CA GLN A 134 8.27 -3.85 4.92
C GLN A 134 9.10 -3.21 3.81
N ARG A 135 8.50 -2.40 2.95
CA ARG A 135 9.19 -1.71 1.85
C ARG A 135 8.92 -0.22 1.93
N TYR A 136 9.95 0.58 1.66
CA TYR A 136 9.81 2.02 1.52
C TYR A 136 9.09 2.35 0.22
N VAL A 137 8.04 3.15 0.30
CA VAL A 137 7.24 3.57 -0.86
C VAL A 137 7.03 5.07 -0.83
N ARG A 138 7.38 5.78 -1.90
CA ARG A 138 7.18 7.23 -2.00
C ARG A 138 5.94 7.56 -2.83
N VAL A 139 5.15 8.49 -2.31
CA VAL A 139 3.99 9.10 -2.98
C VAL A 139 4.08 10.61 -2.74
N GLY A 140 4.39 11.38 -3.79
CA GLY A 140 4.68 12.82 -3.64
C GLY A 140 5.82 13.09 -2.65
N ASP A 141 5.57 13.97 -1.67
CA ASP A 141 6.57 14.42 -0.68
C ASP A 141 6.61 13.58 0.61
N ARG A 142 6.01 12.38 0.60
CA ARG A 142 5.93 11.49 1.76
C ARG A 142 6.34 10.07 1.41
N VAL A 143 6.92 9.39 2.38
CA VAL A 143 7.38 8.00 2.31
C VAL A 143 6.56 7.17 3.29
N ALA A 144 5.94 6.13 2.77
CA ALA A 144 5.23 5.09 3.51
C ALA A 144 6.15 3.89 3.75
N LEU A 145 5.90 3.18 4.85
CA LEU A 145 6.28 1.79 5.00
C LEU A 145 5.06 0.92 4.73
N VAL A 146 5.15 0.02 3.76
CA VAL A 146 4.08 -0.95 3.42
C VAL A 146 4.60 -2.38 3.54
N PRO A 147 3.75 -3.38 3.80
CA PRO A 147 4.16 -4.78 3.74
C PRO A 147 4.77 -5.15 2.36
N ALA A 148 5.84 -5.95 2.36
CA ALA A 148 6.59 -6.28 1.14
C ALA A 148 5.77 -7.03 0.06
N HIS A 149 4.63 -7.64 0.41
CA HIS A 149 3.78 -8.34 -0.56
C HIS A 149 3.10 -7.39 -1.56
N TYR A 150 3.04 -6.09 -1.28
CA TYR A 150 2.56 -5.07 -2.22
C TYR A 150 3.62 -4.66 -3.26
N THR A 151 4.77 -5.34 -3.32
CA THR A 151 5.80 -5.04 -4.34
C THR A 151 5.25 -5.40 -5.73
N PRO A 152 5.18 -4.45 -6.67
CA PRO A 152 4.56 -4.68 -7.96
C PRO A 152 5.35 -5.73 -8.75
N ARG A 153 4.60 -6.63 -9.40
CA ARG A 153 5.14 -7.67 -10.27
C ARG A 153 4.52 -7.53 -11.67
N PRO A 154 5.30 -7.68 -12.75
CA PRO A 154 4.75 -7.61 -14.08
C PRO A 154 3.85 -8.84 -14.37
N PRO A 155 2.82 -8.69 -15.22
CA PRO A 155 2.04 -9.81 -15.75
C PRO A 155 2.91 -10.90 -16.34
N THR A 156 2.56 -12.15 -16.04
CA THR A 156 3.18 -13.32 -16.65
C THR A 156 2.91 -13.30 -18.15
N GLY A 157 3.98 -13.24 -18.95
CA GLY A 157 3.91 -13.10 -20.41
C GLY A 157 5.03 -12.26 -21.04
N HIS A 158 5.88 -11.61 -20.23
CA HIS A 158 7.00 -10.79 -20.72
C HIS A 158 8.41 -11.34 -20.43
N VAL A 159 8.54 -12.55 -19.90
CA VAL A 159 9.86 -13.14 -19.59
C VAL A 159 10.41 -13.99 -20.74
N THR A 160 9.65 -14.23 -21.81
CA THR A 160 10.03 -15.23 -22.84
C THR A 160 10.86 -14.69 -24.01
N ASP A 161 11.05 -13.38 -24.17
CA ASP A 161 11.86 -12.82 -25.29
C ASP A 161 13.17 -12.15 -24.85
N LEU A 162 13.77 -12.66 -23.77
CA LEU A 162 15.14 -12.33 -23.39
C LEU A 162 15.83 -13.61 -22.92
N HIS A 163 16.10 -14.55 -23.84
CA HIS A 163 17.28 -15.44 -23.84
C HIS A 163 17.33 -16.26 -25.13
#